data_AF-A0A2N2E6T7-F1
#
_entry.id   AF-A0A2N2E6T7-F1
#
_cell.length_a   1.000
_cell.length_b   1.000
_cell.length_c   1.000
_cell.angle_alpha   90.00
_cell.angle_beta   90.00
_cell.angle_gamma   90.00
#
_symmetry.space_group_name_H-M   'P 1'
#
loop_
_entity.id
_entity.type
_entity.pdbx_description
1 polymer ?
#
loop_
_entity_poly.entity_id
_entity_poly.type
_entity_poly.pdbx_seq_one_letter_code
_entity_poly.pdbx_strand_id
1 'polypeptide(L)' 'MSEIYYCPECKSKLEEISGCGAISYFCNTCKKLISRKKILPEEGMQEPKEMTKKEE' A
#
# COMPACT_ATOMS: atom_id res chain seq x y z
N MET A 1 -8.74 11.72 -7.94
CA MET A 1 -9.02 10.29 -8.06
C MET A 1 -8.32 9.60 -6.90
N SER A 2 -9.04 8.83 -6.10
CA SER A 2 -8.45 8.07 -4.99
C SER A 2 -7.82 6.81 -5.54
N GLU A 3 -6.52 6.59 -5.29
CA GLU A 3 -5.85 5.35 -5.64
C GLU A 3 -6.37 4.21 -4.75
N ILE A 4 -6.91 3.15 -5.36
CA ILE A 4 -7.39 1.98 -4.64
C ILE A 4 -6.40 0.84 -4.83
N TYR A 5 -6.03 0.23 -3.71
CA TYR A 5 -5.10 -0.90 -3.67
C TYR A 5 -5.78 -2.14 -3.11
N TYR A 6 -5.39 -3.31 -3.61
CA TYR A 6 -5.95 -4.60 -3.26
C TYR A 6 -4.89 -5.56 -2.73
N CYS A 7 -5.32 -6.45 -1.83
CA CYS A 7 -4.47 -7.47 -1.23
C CYS A 7 -4.12 -8.54 -2.26
N PRO A 8 -2.84 -8.94 -2.42
CA PRO A 8 -2.46 -10.00 -3.35
C PRO A 8 -2.97 -11.39 -2.92
N GLU A 9 -3.25 -11.60 -1.64
CA GLU A 9 -3.70 -12.91 -1.12
C GLU A 9 -5.23 -13.05 -1.20
N CYS A 10 -5.98 -12.08 -0.68
CA CYS A 10 -7.44 -12.17 -0.58
C CYS A 10 -8.20 -11.26 -1.55
N LYS A 11 -7.50 -10.45 -2.36
CA LYS A 11 -8.07 -9.46 -3.29
C LYS A 11 -9.02 -8.45 -2.64
N SER A 12 -8.97 -8.31 -1.31
CA SER A 12 -9.75 -7.31 -0.58
C SER A 12 -9.10 -5.94 -0.67
N LYS A 13 -9.90 -4.88 -0.62
CA LYS A 13 -9.43 -3.49 -0.58
C LYS A 13 -8.51 -3.27 0.63
N LEU A 14 -7.35 -2.67 0.38
CA LEU A 14 -6.40 -2.26 1.40
C LEU A 14 -6.75 -0.87 1.91
N GLU A 15 -6.47 -0.66 3.19
CA GLU A 15 -6.58 0.62 3.85
C GLU A 15 -5.24 1.34 3.76
N GLU A 16 -5.26 2.56 3.23
CA GLU A 16 -4.09 3.44 3.22
C GLU A 16 -3.96 4.10 4.60
N ILE A 17 -2.90 3.73 5.32
CA ILE A 17 -2.57 4.27 6.63
C ILE A 17 -1.36 5.19 6.46
N SER A 18 -1.60 6.49 6.60
CA SER A 18 -0.53 7.49 6.64
C SER A 18 -0.06 7.69 8.09
N GLY A 19 1.24 7.55 8.37
CA GLY A 19 1.82 7.72 9.69
C GLY A 19 3.26 8.22 9.65
N CYS A 20 3.62 9.18 10.50
CA CYS A 20 4.98 9.77 10.62
C CYS A 20 5.69 10.02 9.28
N GLY A 21 4.98 10.60 8.30
CA GLY A 21 5.54 10.94 6.99
C GLY A 21 5.67 9.78 6.00
N ALA A 22 5.20 8.58 6.34
CA ALA A 22 5.16 7.42 5.46
C ALA A 22 3.73 6.94 5.23
N ILE A 23 3.52 6.25 4.11
CA ILE A 23 2.25 5.62 3.75
C ILE A 23 2.44 4.10 3.80
N SER A 24 1.56 3.43 4.54
CA SER A 24 1.50 1.97 4.68
C SER A 24 0.14 1.44 4.23
N TYR A 25 0.08 0.21 3.74
CA TYR A 25 -1.18 -0.42 3.34
C TYR A 25 -1.51 -1.56 4.30
N PHE A 26 -2.72 -1.56 4.86
CA PHE A 26 -3.17 -2.60 5.77
C PHE A 26 -4.37 -3.36 5.20
N CYS A 27 -4.30 -4.68 5.25
CA CYS A 27 -5.42 -5.53 4.86
C CYS A 27 -6.31 -5.78 6.08
N ASN A 28 -7.50 -5.20 6.11
CA ASN A 28 -8.47 -5.44 7.18
C ASN A 28 -9.03 -6.87 7.19
N THR A 29 -9.08 -7.54 6.04
CA THR A 29 -9.51 -8.95 5.94
C THR A 29 -8.48 -9.90 6.54
N CYS A 30 -7.21 -9.77 6.15
CA CYS A 30 -6.13 -10.63 6.63
C CYS A 30 -5.54 -10.17 7.96
N LYS A 31 -5.86 -8.94 8.40
CA LYS A 31 -5.23 -8.22 9.52
C LYS A 31 -3.70 -8.18 9.43
N LYS A 32 -3.19 -7.88 8.23
CA LYS A 32 -1.75 -7.85 7.94
C LYS A 32 -1.35 -6.56 7.22
N LEU A 33 -0.15 -6.08 7.52
CA LEU A 33 0.49 -4.99 6.78
C LEU A 33 1.00 -5.53 5.44
N ILE A 34 0.61 -4.89 4.35
CA ILE A 34 1.03 -5.23 2.99
C ILE A 34 2.01 -4.15 2.50
N SER A 35 3.17 -4.59 2.06
CA SER A 35 4.18 -3.68 1.51
C SER A 35 3.72 -3.10 0.17
N ARG A 36 4.05 -1.83 -0.08
CA ARG A 36 3.71 -1.12 -1.33
C ARG A 36 4.24 -1.80 -2.61
N LYS A 37 5.25 -2.66 -2.52
CA LYS A 37 5.76 -3.50 -3.62
C LYS A 37 4.87 -4.69 -3.98
N LYS A 38 4.00 -5.13 -3.07
CA LYS A 38 3.18 -6.35 -3.21
C LYS A 38 1.69 -6.05 -3.38
N ILE A 39 1.29 -4.79 -3.26
CA ILE A 39 -0.12 -4.39 -3.44
C ILE A 39 -0.49 -4.45 -4.92
N LEU A 40 -1.76 -4.75 -5.19
CA LEU A 40 -2.32 -4.74 -6.53
C LEU A 40 -3.05 -3.39 -6.74
N PRO A 41 -2.56 -2.49 -7.60
CA PRO A 41 -3.28 -1.27 -7.93
C PRO A 41 -4.51 -1.59 -8.79
N GLU A 42 -5.58 -0.83 -8.60
CA GLU A 42 -6.63 -0.71 -9.62
C GLU A 42 -6.00 -0.12 -10.88
N GLU A 43 -6.04 -0.84 -12.01
CA GLU A 43 -5.42 -0.43 -13.29
C GLU A 43 -5.76 1.03 -13.61
N GLY A 44 -4.79 1.94 -13.41
CA GLY A 44 -5.02 3.36 -13.67
C GLY A 44 -4.04 4.39 -13.10
N MET A 45 -3.22 4.11 -12.07
CA MET A 45 -2.35 5.16 -11.50
C MET A 45 -0.93 4.68 -11.16
N GLN A 46 0.03 5.57 -11.44
CA GLN A 46 1.47 5.35 -11.52
C GLN A 46 2.16 5.18 -10.16
N GLU A 47 2.99 4.16 -10.11
CA GLU A 47 4.26 4.03 -9.38
C GLU A 47 4.35 4.57 -7.94
N PRO A 48 4.41 3.63 -6.97
CA PRO A 48 5.07 3.84 -5.70
C PRO A 48 6.48 4.39 -5.78
N LYS A 49 6.64 5.69 -5.55
CA LYS A 49 7.95 6.30 -5.27
C LYS A 49 8.50 5.66 -3.98
N GLU A 50 9.34 4.64 -4.14
CA GLU A 50 10.19 4.09 -3.09
C GLU A 50 11.05 5.21 -2.51
N MET A 51 10.70 5.67 -1.31
CA MET A 51 11.57 6.53 -0.52
C MET A 51 12.59 5.61 0.16
N THR A 52 13.65 5.27 -0.57
CA THR A 52 14.81 4.60 0.01
C THR A 52 15.50 5.54 1.01
N LYS A 53 15.64 5.02 2.23
CA LYS A 53 16.53 5.33 3.36
C LYS A 53 17.57 6.46 3.20
N LYS A 54 17.67 7.30 4.25
CA LYS A 54 18.94 7.67 4.92
C LYS A 54 18.64 7.84 6.42
N GLU A 55 18.78 6.78 7.21
CA GLU A 55 19.92 6.63 8.14
C GLU A 55 21.21 7.33 7.67
N GLU A 56 21.59 8.40 8.38
CA GLU A 56 22.96 8.80 8.77
C GLU A 56 22.89 9.70 10.01
#